data_AF-K0ZKK2-F1
#
_entry.id   AF-K0ZKK2-F1
#
_cell.length_a   1.000
_cell.length_b   1.000
_cell.length_c   1.000
_cell.angle_alpha   90.00
_cell.angle_beta   90.00
_cell.angle_gamma   90.00
#
_symmetry.space_group_name_H-M   'P 1'
#
loop_
_entity.id
_entity.type
_entity.pdbx_description
1 polymer ?
#
loop_
_entity_poly.entity_id
_entity_poly.type
_entity_poly.pdbx_seq_one_letter_code
_entity_poly.pdbx_strand_id
1 'polypeptide(L)' 'YVGLDGAVLGIDTFGASAPAPKVLAEYGFTVENLVKVVQNLK' A
#
# COMPACT_ATOMS: atom_id res chain seq x y z
N TYR A 1 0.59 -9.39 -11.97
CA TYR A 1 -0.23 -10.51 -11.49
C TYR A 1 0.56 -11.24 -10.42
N VAL A 2 0.00 -11.41 -9.21
CA VAL A 2 0.70 -11.97 -8.04
C VAL A 2 0.12 -13.31 -7.57
N GLY A 3 -0.71 -13.96 -8.39
CA GLY A 3 -1.50 -15.13 -7.99
C GLY A 3 -2.82 -14.74 -7.30
N LEU A 4 -3.58 -15.76 -6.87
CA LEU A 4 -4.86 -15.58 -6.16
C LEU A 4 -4.67 -15.34 -4.66
N ASP A 5 -3.58 -15.87 -4.10
CA ASP A 5 -3.25 -15.76 -2.67
C ASP A 5 -2.21 -14.66 -2.39
N GLY A 6 -1.74 -13.95 -3.41
CA GLY A 6 -0.83 -12.83 -3.27
C GLY A 6 -1.54 -11.53 -2.93
N ALA A 7 -0.81 -10.59 -2.31
CA ALA A 7 -1.29 -9.23 -2.04
C ALA A 7 -0.51 -8.20 -2.86
N VAL A 8 -1.17 -7.10 -3.20
CA VAL A 8 -0.59 -5.93 -3.87
C VAL A 8 -0.78 -4.72 -2.96
N LEU A 9 0.31 -4.03 -2.65
CA LEU A 9 0.26 -2.69 -2.06
C LEU A 9 0.49 -1.67 -3.17
N GLY A 10 -0.58 -0.99 -3.57
CA GLY A 10 -0.58 -0.03 -4.67
C GLY A 10 -1.61 1.08 -4.47
N ILE A 11 -1.73 1.95 -5.46
CA ILE A 11 -2.70 3.06 -5.45
C ILE A 11 -3.74 2.78 -6.53
N ASP A 12 -4.98 2.49 -6.11
CA ASP A 12 -6.12 2.23 -7.02
C ASP A 12 -6.98 3.49 -7.29
N THR A 13 -6.45 4.67 -6.93
CA THR A 13 -7.11 5.96 -7.09
C THR A 13 -6.18 6.97 -7.77
N PHE A 14 -6.72 8.13 -8.16
CA PHE A 14 -5.88 9.21 -8.67
C PHE A 14 -4.97 9.79 -7.58
N GLY A 15 -3.84 10.35 -8.02
CA GLY A 15 -2.87 11.03 -7.17
C GLY A 15 -3.45 12.25 -6.44
N ALA A 16 -2.72 12.72 -5.44
CA ALA A 16 -3.05 13.90 -4.67
C ALA A 16 -1.99 14.99 -4.82
N SER A 17 -2.39 16.26 -4.74
CA SER A 17 -1.46 17.40 -4.75
C SER A 17 -0.93 17.66 -3.34
N ALA A 18 0.25 17.11 -3.03
CA ALA A 18 0.98 17.34 -1.79
C ALA A 18 2.43 16.82 -1.91
N PRO A 19 3.33 17.15 -0.96
CA PRO A 19 4.67 16.58 -0.93
C PRO A 19 4.65 15.05 -0.87
N ALA A 20 5.53 14.40 -1.63
CA ALA A 20 5.58 12.95 -1.76
C ALA A 20 5.57 12.17 -0.43
N PRO A 21 6.34 12.56 0.61
CA PRO A 21 6.31 11.82 1.88
C PRO A 21 4.94 11.79 2.55
N LYS A 22 4.18 12.88 2.43
CA LYS A 22 2.82 12.99 2.97
C LYS A 22 1.87 12.12 2.16
N VAL A 23 1.93 12.22 0.84
CA VAL A 23 1.07 11.47 -0.08
C VAL A 23 1.28 9.96 0.08
N LEU A 24 2.53 9.50 0.19
CA LEU A 24 2.85 8.09 0.38
C LEU A 24 2.35 7.55 1.73
N ALA A 25 2.49 8.31 2.81
CA ALA A 25 1.97 7.91 4.12
C ALA A 25 0.45 7.76 4.11
N GLU A 26 -0.27 8.70 3.50
CA GLU A 26 -1.74 8.65 3.36
C GLU A 26 -2.22 7.51 2.46
N TYR A 27 -1.48 7.18 1.40
CA TYR A 27 -1.75 5.99 0.59
C TYR A 27 -1.32 4.67 1.24
N GLY A 28 -0.85 4.71 2.49
CA GLY A 28 -0.53 3.51 3.25
C GLY A 28 0.81 2.88 2.90
N PHE A 29 1.73 3.61 2.27
CA PHE A 29 3.13 3.21 2.09
C PHE A 29 3.90 3.44 3.39
N THR A 30 3.47 2.76 4.46
CA THR A 30 4.14 2.75 5.75
C THR A 30 4.54 1.32 6.12
N VAL A 31 5.57 1.21 6.97
CA VAL A 31 6.08 -0.10 7.40
C VAL A 31 5.00 -0.86 8.18
N GLU A 32 4.22 -0.16 9.00
CA GLU A 32 3.16 -0.76 9.80
C GLU A 32 2.06 -1.36 8.92
N ASN A 33 1.70 -0.67 7.83
CA ASN A 33 0.70 -1.19 6.89
C ASN A 33 1.25 -2.36 6.09
N LEU A 34 2.52 -2.31 5.67
CA LEU A 34 3.17 -3.41 4.97
C LEU A 34 3.20 -4.68 5.82
N VAL A 35 3.58 -4.57 7.10
CA VAL A 35 3.59 -5.72 8.03
C VAL A 35 2.18 -6.32 8.17
N LYS A 36 1.14 -5.49 8.30
CA LYS A 36 -0.25 -5.97 8.35
C LYS A 36 -0.67 -6.70 7.08
N VAL A 37 -0.32 -6.16 5.90
CA VAL A 37 -0.62 -6.81 4.61
C VAL A 37 0.03 -8.18 4.55
N VAL A 38 1.31 -8.29 4.93
CA VAL A 38 2.05 -9.55 4.90
C VAL A 38 1.52 -10.55 5.93
N GLN A 39 1.15 -10.10 7.13
CA GLN A 39 0.56 -10.99 8.16
C GLN A 39 -0.81 -11.55 7.78
N ASN A 40 -1.55 -10.86 6.91
CA ASN A 40 -2.85 -11.30 6.42
C ASN A 40 -2.76 -12.22 5.19
N LEU A 41 -1.56 -12.44 4.64
CA LEU A 41 -1.34 -13.47 3.63
C LEU A 41 -1.46 -14.86 4.29
N LYS A 42 -2.19 -15.76 3.63
CA LYS A 42 -2.41 -17.14 4.09
C LYS A 42 -1.28 -18.07 3.68
#